data_AF-A0A1S1V5Q5-F1
#
_entry.id   AF-A0A1S1V5Q5-F1
#
_cell.length_a   1.000
_cell.length_b   1.000
_cell.length_c   1.000
_cell.angle_alpha   90.00
_cell.angle_beta   90.00
_cell.angle_gamma   90.00
#
_symmetry.space_group_name_H-M   'P 1'
#
loop_
_entity.id
_entity.type
_entity.pdbx_description
1 polymer ?
#
loop_
_entity_poly.entity_id
_entity_poly.type
_entity_poly.pdbx_seq_one_letter_code
_entity_poly.pdbx_strand_id
1 'polypeptide(L)'
;MVASKEDKVEFLAKLEQKMKETIELNKIDELEDFDAGLYITNIFNKLYTDSFQNLDEESDKILRATLWKDAYSKDNLRKYEDFILSLSKK
;
A
#
# COMPACT_ATOMS: atom_id res chain seq x y z
N MET A 1 16.24 -14.64 7.41
CA MET A 1 15.79 -15.03 6.05
C MET A 1 15.46 -13.73 5.33
N VAL A 2 16.02 -13.46 4.15
CA VAL A 2 15.70 -12.24 3.38
C VAL A 2 14.48 -12.54 2.50
N ALA A 3 13.47 -11.68 2.50
CA ALA A 3 12.28 -11.85 1.67
C ALA A 3 12.65 -11.95 0.18
N SER A 4 12.04 -12.91 -0.50
CA SER A 4 12.29 -13.19 -1.90
C SER A 4 11.78 -12.05 -2.80
N LYS A 5 12.23 -12.02 -4.05
CA LYS A 5 11.68 -11.07 -5.04
C LYS A 5 10.18 -11.31 -5.26
N GLU A 6 9.74 -12.56 -5.18
CA GLU A 6 8.33 -12.94 -5.35
C GLU A 6 7.49 -12.41 -4.19
N ASP A 7 7.98 -12.51 -2.94
CA ASP A 7 7.30 -12.01 -1.75
C ASP A 7 7.06 -10.50 -1.84
N LYS A 8 8.03 -9.75 -2.38
CA LYS A 8 7.90 -8.29 -2.58
C LYS A 8 6.83 -7.94 -3.60
N VAL A 9 6.80 -8.66 -4.73
CA VAL A 9 5.79 -8.45 -5.78
C VAL A 9 4.40 -8.79 -5.25
N GLU A 10 4.26 -9.91 -4.55
CA GLU A 10 3.00 -10.33 -3.94
C GLU A 10 2.52 -9.31 -2.89
N PHE A 11 3.43 -8.81 -2.06
CA PHE A 11 3.13 -7.80 -1.06
C PHE A 11 2.57 -6.50 -1.69
N LEU A 12 3.24 -5.98 -2.72
CA LEU A 12 2.81 -4.75 -3.40
C LEU A 12 1.46 -4.94 -4.11
N ALA A 13 1.22 -6.11 -4.70
CA ALA A 13 -0.07 -6.43 -5.31
C ALA A 13 -1.21 -6.47 -4.26
N LYS A 14 -0.96 -7.10 -3.10
CA LYS A 14 -1.93 -7.13 -1.98
C LYS A 14 -2.20 -5.74 -1.41
N LEU A 15 -1.17 -4.89 -1.31
CA LEU A 15 -1.30 -3.51 -0.88
C LEU A 15 -2.21 -2.73 -1.84
N GLU A 16 -1.98 -2.85 -3.14
CA GLU A 16 -2.80 -2.21 -4.16
C GLU A 16 -4.26 -2.66 -4.08
N GLN A 17 -4.50 -3.95 -3.94
CA GLN A 17 -5.85 -4.48 -3.81
C GLN A 17 -6.55 -3.90 -2.57
N LYS A 18 -5.89 -3.94 -1.41
CA LYS A 18 -6.47 -3.42 -0.16
C LYS A 18 -6.73 -1.91 -0.20
N MET A 19 -5.88 -1.15 -0.88
CA MET A 19 -6.11 0.29 -1.10
C MET A 19 -7.41 0.52 -1.86
N LYS A 20 -7.63 -0.19 -2.98
CA LYS A 20 -8.87 -0.09 -3.77
C LYS A 20 -10.09 -0.52 -2.97
N GLU A 21 -10.01 -1.66 -2.28
CA GLU A 21 -11.08 -2.13 -1.39
C GLU A 21 -11.42 -1.10 -0.31
N THR A 22 -10.40 -0.45 0.27
CA THR A 22 -10.60 0.56 1.32
C THR A 22 -11.26 1.82 0.78
N ILE A 23 -10.87 2.27 -0.41
CA ILE A 23 -11.50 3.39 -1.12
C ILE A 23 -12.98 3.07 -1.37
N GLU A 24 -13.29 1.89 -1.90
CA GLU A 24 -14.67 1.47 -2.18
C GLU A 24 -15.51 1.28 -0.91
N LEU A 25 -14.95 0.65 0.14
CA LEU A 25 -15.65 0.38 1.41
C LEU A 25 -15.99 1.67 2.16
N ASN A 26 -15.07 2.63 2.17
CA ASN A 26 -15.31 3.95 2.77
C ASN A 26 -16.09 4.88 1.83
N LYS A 27 -16.40 4.43 0.61
CA LYS A 27 -17.09 5.20 -0.43
C LYS A 27 -16.40 6.53 -0.72
N ILE A 28 -15.08 6.50 -0.82
CA ILE A 28 -14.30 7.67 -1.17
C ILE A 28 -14.46 7.90 -2.67
N ASP A 29 -15.29 8.87 -3.03
CA ASP A 29 -15.57 9.28 -4.40
C ASP A 29 -15.00 10.68 -4.72
N GLU A 30 -14.50 11.40 -3.72
CA GLU A 30 -13.86 12.71 -3.88
C GLU A 30 -12.41 12.70 -3.37
N LEU A 31 -11.54 13.48 -4.02
CA LEU A 31 -10.13 13.61 -3.61
C LEU A 31 -9.97 14.37 -2.29
N GLU A 32 -10.90 15.29 -1.97
CA GLU A 32 -10.85 16.07 -0.73
C GLU A 32 -11.00 15.19 0.52
N ASP A 33 -11.72 14.07 0.39
CA ASP A 33 -11.90 13.08 1.45
C ASP A 33 -10.74 12.06 1.54
N PHE A 34 -9.82 12.08 0.57
CA PHE A 34 -8.76 11.08 0.44
C PHE A 34 -7.39 11.59 0.88
N ASP A 35 -6.93 11.17 2.06
CA ASP A 35 -5.50 11.27 2.42
C ASP A 35 -4.75 10.01 2.00
N ALA A 36 -4.29 10.02 0.74
CA ALA A 36 -3.54 8.91 0.14
C ALA A 36 -2.35 8.45 1.00
N GLY A 37 -1.66 9.40 1.64
CA GLY A 37 -0.49 9.09 2.45
C GLY A 37 -0.86 8.32 3.72
N LEU A 38 -1.92 8.75 4.41
CA LEU A 38 -2.42 8.08 5.61
C LEU A 38 -2.96 6.68 5.31
N TYR A 39 -3.75 6.53 4.24
CA TYR A 39 -4.30 5.22 3.84
C TYR A 39 -3.20 4.22 3.48
N ILE A 40 -2.22 4.63 2.67
CA ILE A 40 -1.07 3.77 2.33
C ILE A 40 -0.31 3.38 3.60
N THR A 41 -0.03 4.35 4.49
CA THR A 41 0.69 4.08 5.75
C THR A 41 -0.01 3.03 6.60
N ASN A 42 -1.31 3.18 6.81
CA ASN A 42 -2.09 2.30 7.66
C ASN A 42 -2.18 0.88 7.09
N ILE A 43 -2.50 0.75 5.79
CA ILE A 43 -2.64 -0.54 5.14
C ILE A 43 -1.27 -1.24 5.03
N PHE A 44 -0.22 -0.49 4.68
CA PHE A 44 1.14 -1.00 4.61
C PHE A 44 1.57 -1.60 5.95
N ASN A 45 1.45 -0.86 7.05
CA ASN A 45 1.91 -1.32 8.36
C ASN A 45 1.18 -2.60 8.80
N LYS A 46 -0.13 -2.67 8.57
CA LYS A 46 -0.93 -3.85 8.88
C LYS A 46 -0.50 -5.04 8.03
N LEU A 47 -0.45 -4.86 6.71
CA LEU A 47 -0.11 -5.93 5.77
C LEU A 47 1.33 -6.42 5.97
N TYR A 48 2.26 -5.51 6.29
CA TYR A 48 3.67 -5.85 6.52
C TYR A 48 3.82 -6.76 7.74
N THR A 49 3.16 -6.39 8.84
CA THR A 49 3.13 -7.19 10.07
C THR A 49 2.51 -8.57 9.84
N ASP A 50 1.48 -8.66 8.98
CA ASP A 50 0.82 -9.92 8.64
C ASP A 50 1.68 -10.80 7.71
N SER A 51 2.45 -10.20 6.80
CA SER A 51 3.19 -10.92 5.75
C SER A 51 4.60 -11.33 6.18
N PHE A 52 5.25 -10.54 7.05
CA PHE A 52 6.64 -10.73 7.43
C PHE A 52 6.75 -10.82 8.95
N GLN A 53 6.82 -12.05 9.45
CA GLN A 53 7.00 -12.34 10.87
C GLN A 53 8.38 -12.98 11.10
N ASN A 54 8.98 -12.73 12.26
CA ASN A 54 10.23 -13.36 12.70
C ASN A 54 11.48 -13.01 11.87
N LEU A 55 11.56 -11.78 11.36
CA LEU A 55 12.80 -11.23 10.81
C LEU A 55 13.70 -10.71 11.93
N ASP A 56 15.02 -10.79 11.74
CA ASP A 56 15.96 -10.05 12.58
C ASP A 56 15.83 -8.54 12.34
N GLU A 57 16.25 -7.75 13.32
CA GLU A 57 16.04 -6.29 13.32
C GLU A 57 16.63 -5.59 12.08
N GLU A 58 17.77 -6.05 11.58
CA GLU A 58 18.44 -5.45 10.43
C GLU A 58 17.70 -5.79 9.12
N SER A 59 17.40 -7.07 8.91
CA SER A 59 16.61 -7.53 7.76
C SER A 59 15.23 -6.87 7.72
N ASP A 60 14.58 -6.72 8.87
CA ASP A 60 13.28 -6.05 8.99
C ASP A 60 13.36 -4.59 8.54
N LYS A 61 14.30 -3.82 9.07
CA LYS A 61 14.48 -2.41 8.71
C LYS A 61 14.74 -2.24 7.21
N ILE A 62 15.62 -3.06 6.63
CA ILE A 62 15.99 -2.98 5.21
C ILE A 62 14.79 -3.34 4.33
N LEU A 63 14.10 -4.44 4.63
CA LEU A 63 12.95 -4.89 3.86
C LEU A 63 11.81 -3.87 3.93
N ARG A 64 11.48 -3.40 5.13
CA ARG A 64 10.44 -2.42 5.37
C ARG A 64 10.73 -1.12 4.62
N ALA A 65 11.96 -0.60 4.69
CA ALA A 65 12.35 0.61 3.98
C ALA A 65 12.26 0.44 2.46
N THR A 66 12.66 -0.73 1.94
CA THR A 66 12.57 -1.03 0.50
C THR A 66 11.12 -1.06 0.03
N LEU A 67 10.27 -1.85 0.70
CA LEU A 67 8.85 -1.95 0.36
C LEU A 67 8.13 -0.62 0.54
N TRP A 68 8.49 0.15 1.56
CA TRP A 68 7.93 1.49 1.80
C TRP A 68 8.26 2.44 0.65
N LYS A 69 9.50 2.45 0.17
CA LYS A 69 9.90 3.28 -0.97
C LYS A 69 9.12 2.92 -2.25
N ASP A 70 8.90 1.63 -2.47
CA ASP A 70 8.17 1.15 -3.64
C ASP A 70 6.66 1.45 -3.52
N ALA A 71 6.09 1.29 -2.33
CA ALA A 71 4.68 1.59 -2.04
C ALA A 71 4.39 3.10 -2.08
N TYR A 72 5.24 3.90 -1.43
CA TYR A 72 5.08 5.34 -1.24
C TYR A 72 5.83 6.12 -2.34
N SER A 73 5.40 5.93 -3.58
CA SER A 73 5.88 6.68 -4.74
C SER A 73 4.83 7.67 -5.24
N LYS A 74 5.27 8.75 -5.89
CA LYS A 74 4.34 9.70 -6.54
C LYS A 74 3.42 9.00 -7.54
N ASP A 75 3.92 7.99 -8.23
CA ASP A 75 3.15 7.23 -9.23
C ASP A 75 2.03 6.41 -8.58
N ASN A 76 2.30 5.78 -7.43
CA ASN A 76 1.27 5.03 -6.71
C ASN A 76 0.21 5.94 -6.09
N LEU A 77 0.61 7.09 -5.53
CA LEU A 77 -0.34 8.08 -5.03
C LEU A 77 -1.31 8.50 -6.14
N ARG A 78 -0.75 8.91 -7.29
CA ARG A 78 -1.54 9.29 -8.47
C ARG A 78 -2.44 8.17 -8.96
N LYS A 79 -1.98 6.91 -8.93
CA LYS A 79 -2.78 5.75 -9.32
C LYS A 79 -4.05 5.60 -8.48
N TYR A 80 -4.00 5.91 -7.18
CA TYR A 80 -5.18 5.86 -6.31
C TYR A 80 -6.08 7.08 -6.50
N GLU A 81 -5.51 8.27 -6.71
CA GLU A 81 -6.27 9.48 -7.07
C GLU A 81 -7.05 9.28 -8.38
N ASP A 82 -6.39 8.77 -9.42
CA ASP A 82 -7.02 8.47 -10.71
C ASP A 82 -8.12 7.41 -10.56
N PHE A 83 -7.95 6.44 -9.64
CA PHE A 83 -8.97 5.44 -9.35
C PHE A 83 -10.22 6.08 -8.72
N ILE A 84 -10.06 6.95 -7.73
CA ILE A 84 -11.17 7.70 -7.11
C ILE A 84 -11.91 8.52 -8.17
N LEU A 85 -11.18 9.30 -8.97
CA LEU A 85 -11.75 10.10 -10.06
C LEU A 85 -12.49 9.25 -11.11
N SER A 86 -12.11 7.97 -11.26
CA SER A 86 -12.81 7.05 -12.17
C SER A 86 -14.13 6.54 -11.59
N LEU A 87 -14.26 6.48 -10.26
CA LEU A 87 -15.49 6.11 -9.57
C LEU A 87 -16.53 7.23 -9.63
N SER A 88 -16.13 8.50 -9.47
CA SER A 88 -17.03 9.66 -9.51
C SER A 88 -17.58 9.98 -10.91
N LYS A 89 -17.03 9.38 -11.96
CA LYS A 89 -17.51 9.51 -13.35
C LYS A 89 -18.57 8.48 -13.75
N LYS A 90 -18.88 7.52 -12.88
CA LYS A 90 -19.95 6.52 -13.08
C LYS A 90 -21.27 7.00 -12.51
#